data_AF-A0A4Q2ZBD8-F1
#
_entry.id   AF-A0A4Q2ZBD8-F1
#
_cell.length_a   1.000
_cell.length_b   1.000
_cell.length_c   1.000
_cell.angle_alpha   90.00
_cell.angle_beta   90.00
_cell.angle_gamma   90.00
#
_symmetry.space_group_name_H-M   'P 1'
#
loop_
_entity.id
_entity.type
_entity.pdbx_description
1 polymer ?
#
loop_
_entity_poly.entity_id
_entity_poly.type
_entity_poly.pdbx_seq_one_letter_code
_entity_poly.pdbx_strand_id
1 'polypeptide(L)'
;MKDDLWTVHENYHIEMLYPDDVTVILDNKYENGLKFEGDEGWIFCTRGDVKVTASDGNGAGGGDKGKSALRASDLKLISPLGPDAKRLPGSRNQYRNWLESIVANKDPIAPIDQAVRSTQACCAGWIGMKLGRKVTWDVKSESFGNDAEANALRGRKPRKPEYDIAALLKSGGL
;
A
#
# COMPACT_ATOMS: atom_id res chain seq x y z
N MET A 1 15.40 -20.18 4.87
CA MET A 1 15.15 -20.05 3.43
C MET A 1 16.41 -20.37 2.63
N LYS A 2 16.85 -21.62 2.68
CA LYS A 2 17.55 -22.27 1.55
C LYS A 2 16.60 -23.39 1.16
N ASP A 3 16.30 -23.51 -0.14
CA ASP A 3 15.45 -24.55 -0.74
C ASP A 3 13.93 -24.41 -0.60
N ASP A 4 13.41 -23.22 -0.26
CA ASP A 4 11.96 -22.94 -0.34
C ASP A 4 11.51 -22.66 -1.78
N LEU A 5 10.32 -23.15 -2.15
CA LEU A 5 9.66 -22.87 -3.43
C LEU A 5 9.41 -21.36 -3.63
N TRP A 6 9.25 -20.62 -2.54
CA TRP A 6 9.07 -19.18 -2.51
C TRP A 6 9.89 -18.57 -1.37
N THR A 7 10.39 -17.34 -1.55
CA THR A 7 11.19 -16.63 -0.54
C THR A 7 10.41 -15.49 0.13
N VAL A 8 9.07 -15.59 0.12
CA VAL A 8 8.14 -14.59 0.67
C VAL A 8 7.62 -15.04 2.04
N HIS A 9 7.22 -14.08 2.87
CA HIS A 9 6.59 -14.40 4.16
C HIS A 9 5.19 -14.98 3.91
N GLU A 10 4.91 -16.15 4.50
CA GLU A 10 3.58 -16.78 4.41
C GLU A 10 2.58 -16.15 5.39
N ASN A 11 3.07 -15.71 6.55
CA ASN A 11 2.30 -15.02 7.57
C ASN A 11 2.97 -13.69 7.90
N TYR A 12 2.16 -12.68 8.19
CA TYR A 12 2.66 -11.36 8.57
C TYR A 12 1.71 -10.68 9.55
N HIS A 13 2.30 -9.97 10.49
CA HIS A 13 1.65 -8.99 11.34
C HIS A 13 2.62 -7.81 11.47
N ILE A 14 2.20 -6.65 10.98
CA ILE A 14 3.01 -5.44 10.94
C ILE A 14 2.20 -4.31 11.56
N GLU A 15 2.75 -3.70 12.61
CA GLU A 15 2.23 -2.45 13.18
C GLU A 15 3.10 -1.30 12.69
N MET A 16 2.48 -0.33 12.03
CA MET A 16 3.11 0.90 11.60
C MET A 16 2.54 2.08 12.38
N LEU A 17 3.43 2.81 13.06
CA LEU A 17 3.09 3.99 13.84
C LEU A 17 3.35 5.24 13.00
N TYR A 18 2.30 6.01 12.79
CA TYR A 18 2.32 7.29 12.09
C TYR A 18 2.22 8.44 13.10
N PRO A 19 2.52 9.69 12.69
CA PRO A 19 2.20 10.87 13.50
C PRO A 19 0.73 10.91 13.93
N ASP A 20 0.44 11.70 14.97
CA ASP A 20 -0.90 11.85 15.54
C ASP A 20 -1.49 10.54 16.08
N ASP A 21 -0.62 9.66 16.61
CA ASP A 21 -0.95 8.37 17.22
C ASP A 21 -1.75 7.42 16.31
N VAL A 22 -1.68 7.63 15.00
CA VAL A 22 -2.33 6.74 14.02
C VAL A 22 -1.56 5.43 13.91
N THR A 23 -2.26 4.32 14.14
CA THR A 23 -1.71 2.98 14.00
C THR A 23 -2.31 2.30 12.77
N VAL A 24 -1.44 1.78 11.90
CA VAL A 24 -1.84 0.99 10.73
C VAL A 24 -1.37 -0.44 10.95
N ILE A 25 -2.31 -1.39 10.91
CA ILE A 25 -2.04 -2.81 11.12
C ILE A 25 -2.22 -3.56 9.80
N LEU A 26 -1.17 -4.27 9.36
CA LEU A 26 -1.22 -5.16 8.20
C LEU A 26 -1.09 -6.59 8.72
N ASP A 27 -2.12 -7.39 8.53
CA ASP A 27 -2.17 -8.77 9.01
C ASP A 27 -2.89 -9.67 8.01
N ASN A 28 -2.32 -10.84 7.75
CA ASN A 28 -2.88 -11.81 6.79
C ASN A 28 -4.07 -12.62 7.35
N LYS A 29 -4.38 -12.48 8.64
CA LYS A 29 -5.47 -13.19 9.34
C LYS A 29 -6.76 -12.39 9.38
N TYR A 30 -6.73 -11.09 9.10
CA TYR A 30 -7.95 -10.28 9.03
C TYR A 30 -8.68 -10.46 7.70
N GLU A 31 -9.97 -10.09 7.70
CA GLU A 31 -10.76 -10.04 6.47
C GLU A 31 -10.09 -9.11 5.45
N ASN A 32 -10.02 -9.53 4.19
CA ASN A 32 -9.41 -8.74 3.13
C ASN A 32 -10.19 -7.44 2.90
N GLY A 33 -9.57 -6.32 3.26
CA GLY A 33 -10.17 -4.99 3.15
C GLY A 33 -9.38 -3.97 3.95
N LEU A 34 -9.95 -2.77 4.06
CA LEU A 34 -9.40 -1.68 4.83
C LEU A 34 -10.44 -1.25 5.86
N LYS A 35 -10.05 -1.29 7.14
CA LYS A 35 -10.85 -0.83 8.27
C LYS A 35 -10.27 0.48 8.78
N PHE A 36 -11.13 1.48 8.95
CA PHE A 36 -10.82 2.72 9.65
C PHE A 36 -11.59 2.71 10.96
N GLU A 37 -10.90 2.98 12.06
CA GLU A 37 -11.47 3.05 13.40
C GLU A 37 -11.16 4.43 14.00
N GLY A 38 -12.18 5.04 14.59
CA GLY A 38 -12.11 6.32 15.29
C GLY A 38 -13.03 6.33 16.50
N ASP A 39 -13.11 7.47 17.16
CA ASP A 39 -13.95 7.73 18.34
C ASP A 39 -15.45 7.54 18.07
N GLU A 40 -15.92 7.87 16.87
CA GLU A 40 -17.32 7.72 16.45
C GLU A 40 -17.67 6.31 15.94
N GLY A 41 -16.69 5.41 15.84
CA GLY A 41 -16.88 4.02 15.41
C GLY A 41 -15.95 3.61 14.26
N TRP A 42 -16.42 2.73 13.40
CA TRP A 42 -15.60 2.18 12.32
C TRP A 42 -16.31 2.09 10.98
N ILE A 43 -15.52 2.19 9.92
CA ILE A 43 -15.91 1.90 8.53
C ILE A 43 -14.99 0.81 8.00
N PHE A 44 -15.54 -0.15 7.27
CA PHE A 44 -14.80 -1.20 6.59
C PHE A 44 -15.17 -1.20 5.11
N CYS A 45 -14.16 -1.20 4.23
CA CYS A 45 -14.34 -1.39 2.80
C CYS A 45 -13.52 -2.57 2.27
N THR A 46 -14.12 -3.33 1.36
CA THR A 46 -13.47 -4.43 0.63
C THR A 46 -13.77 -4.30 -0.86
N ARG A 47 -13.05 -5.08 -1.67
CA ARG A 47 -13.33 -5.23 -3.10
C ARG A 47 -14.67 -5.92 -3.38
N GLY A 48 -15.25 -6.61 -2.39
CA GLY A 48 -16.45 -7.42 -2.57
C GLY A 48 -16.22 -8.51 -3.62
N ASP A 49 -17.14 -8.62 -4.58
CA ASP A 49 -17.10 -9.63 -5.65
C ASP A 49 -16.40 -9.15 -6.94
N VAL A 50 -15.75 -7.98 -6.92
CA VAL A 50 -15.11 -7.41 -8.10
C VAL A 50 -13.90 -8.26 -8.52
N LYS A 51 -13.91 -8.69 -9.79
CA LYS A 51 -12.80 -9.33 -10.49
C LYS A 51 -12.17 -8.37 -11.49
N VAL A 52 -10.84 -8.23 -11.45
CA VAL A 52 -10.03 -7.46 -12.39
C VAL A 52 -9.56 -8.34 -13.55
N THR A 53 -9.15 -9.58 -13.26
CA THR A 53 -8.84 -10.59 -14.27
C THR A 53 -9.67 -11.86 -14.10
N ALA A 54 -9.75 -12.68 -15.15
CA ALA A 54 -10.42 -13.98 -15.09
C ALA A 54 -9.75 -14.94 -14.09
N SER A 55 -8.46 -14.77 -13.84
CA SER A 55 -7.65 -15.55 -12.90
C SER A 55 -7.64 -14.99 -11.48
N ASP A 56 -8.32 -13.87 -11.21
CA ASP A 56 -8.38 -13.33 -9.86
C ASP A 56 -8.98 -14.38 -8.93
N GLY A 57 -8.19 -14.79 -7.94
CA GLY A 57 -8.56 -15.76 -6.91
C GLY A 57 -9.65 -15.24 -5.96
N ASN A 58 -10.13 -14.01 -6.17
CA ASN A 58 -11.34 -13.51 -5.55
C ASN A 58 -12.48 -14.47 -5.91
N GLY A 59 -12.87 -15.31 -4.96
CA GLY A 59 -14.17 -15.98 -5.01
C GLY A 59 -15.30 -14.94 -5.09
N ALA A 60 -16.55 -15.39 -5.13
CA ALA A 60 -17.71 -14.54 -4.83
C ALA A 60 -17.72 -14.11 -3.35
N GLY A 61 -16.60 -13.57 -2.86
CA GLY A 61 -16.40 -13.22 -1.47
C GLY A 61 -14.97 -12.86 -1.11
N GLY A 62 -14.43 -11.76 -1.66
CA GLY A 62 -13.39 -11.00 -0.96
C GLY A 62 -13.92 -10.34 0.33
N GLY A 63 -15.23 -10.36 0.54
CA GLY A 63 -15.92 -10.27 1.83
C GLY A 63 -16.89 -11.45 1.99
N ASP A 64 -17.36 -11.76 3.19
CA ASP A 64 -18.28 -12.88 3.37
C ASP A 64 -19.50 -12.78 2.43
N LYS A 65 -19.90 -13.91 1.83
CA LYS A 65 -21.10 -13.99 0.97
C LYS A 65 -22.30 -13.31 1.65
N GLY A 66 -22.87 -12.31 0.98
CA GLY A 66 -24.02 -11.56 1.49
C GLY A 66 -23.68 -10.33 2.35
N LYS A 67 -22.40 -10.02 2.59
CA LYS A 67 -21.98 -8.76 3.23
C LYS A 67 -21.73 -7.68 2.19
N SER A 68 -22.21 -6.47 2.47
CA SER A 68 -21.90 -5.28 1.66
C SER A 68 -20.39 -5.03 1.60
N ALA A 69 -19.91 -4.60 0.44
CA ALA A 69 -18.51 -4.19 0.24
C ALA A 69 -18.12 -2.95 1.08
N LEU A 70 -19.11 -2.18 1.53
CA LEU A 70 -18.95 -1.06 2.46
C LEU A 70 -19.83 -1.29 3.69
N ARG A 71 -19.22 -1.29 4.87
CA ARG A 71 -19.88 -1.54 6.17
C ARG A 71 -19.41 -0.51 7.18
N ALA A 72 -20.23 -0.29 8.21
CA ALA A 72 -19.88 0.59 9.32
C ALA A 72 -20.53 0.12 10.63
N SER A 73 -19.99 0.59 11.76
CA SER A 73 -20.60 0.39 13.09
C SER A 73 -21.93 1.11 13.26
N ASP A 74 -22.09 2.27 12.60
CA ASP A 74 -23.32 3.04 12.52
C ASP A 74 -23.54 3.43 11.05
N LEU A 75 -24.75 3.22 10.52
CA LEU A 75 -25.11 3.54 9.14
C LEU A 75 -24.98 5.04 8.83
N LYS A 76 -25.01 5.91 9.85
CA LYS A 76 -24.76 7.35 9.69
C LYS A 76 -23.36 7.63 9.13
N LEU A 77 -22.36 6.81 9.47
CA LEU A 77 -20.98 6.97 9.01
C LEU A 77 -20.81 6.74 7.50
N ILE A 78 -21.76 6.06 6.86
CA ILE A 78 -21.79 5.80 5.41
C ILE A 78 -23.03 6.40 4.74
N SER A 79 -23.71 7.31 5.44
CA SER A 79 -24.83 8.06 4.88
C SER A 79 -24.37 9.06 3.81
N PRO A 80 -25.27 9.53 2.93
CA PRO A 80 -24.91 10.53 1.93
C PRO A 80 -24.25 11.76 2.54
N LEU A 81 -23.06 12.09 2.04
CA LEU A 81 -22.31 13.25 2.50
C LEU A 81 -22.98 14.56 2.07
N GLY A 82 -22.95 15.55 2.96
CA GLY A 82 -23.47 16.90 2.73
C GLY A 82 -22.77 17.66 1.58
N PRO A 83 -23.25 18.86 1.24
CA PRO A 83 -22.71 19.67 0.14
C PRO A 83 -21.25 20.09 0.38
N ASP A 84 -20.86 20.33 1.64
CA ASP A 84 -19.52 20.81 2.01
C ASP A 84 -18.48 19.70 2.17
N ALA A 85 -18.88 18.45 1.96
CA ALA A 85 -17.97 17.32 2.12
C ALA A 85 -16.88 17.34 1.04
N LYS A 86 -15.65 17.01 1.44
CA LYS A 86 -14.54 16.83 0.51
C LYS A 86 -14.86 15.66 -0.43
N ARG A 87 -14.98 15.95 -1.73
CA ARG A 87 -15.19 14.93 -2.77
C ARG A 87 -13.89 14.66 -3.51
N LEU A 88 -13.39 13.43 -3.39
CA LEU A 88 -12.25 12.98 -4.18
C LEU A 88 -12.70 12.71 -5.64
N PRO A 89 -11.84 12.96 -6.64
CA PRO A 89 -12.16 12.64 -8.02
C PRO A 89 -12.42 11.13 -8.17
N GLY A 90 -13.51 10.78 -8.83
CA GLY A 90 -13.84 9.38 -9.11
C GLY A 90 -13.05 8.85 -10.29
N SER A 91 -12.55 7.62 -10.19
CA SER A 91 -12.03 6.85 -11.33
C SER A 91 -12.68 5.48 -11.36
N ARG A 92 -13.34 5.15 -12.47
CA ARG A 92 -13.92 3.81 -12.68
C ARG A 92 -12.92 2.81 -13.27
N ASN A 93 -11.81 3.30 -13.81
CA ASN A 93 -10.79 2.48 -14.44
C ASN A 93 -9.45 3.23 -14.47
N GLN A 94 -8.41 2.64 -13.88
CA GLN A 94 -7.09 3.27 -13.74
C GLN A 94 -6.37 3.45 -15.10
N TYR A 95 -6.49 2.49 -16.02
CA TYR A 95 -5.89 2.59 -17.35
C TYR A 95 -6.49 3.74 -18.16
N ARG A 96 -7.82 3.84 -18.15
CA ARG A 96 -8.53 4.94 -18.81
C ARG A 96 -8.14 6.28 -18.21
N ASN A 97 -8.11 6.39 -16.88
CA ASN A 97 -7.71 7.62 -16.21
C ASN A 97 -6.28 8.04 -16.60
N TRP A 98 -5.35 7.10 -16.71
CA TRP A 98 -3.98 7.38 -17.17
C TRP A 98 -3.94 7.97 -18.59
N LEU A 99 -4.64 7.34 -19.55
CA LEU A 99 -4.73 7.83 -20.93
C LEU A 99 -5.38 9.23 -21.01
N GLU A 100 -6.47 9.45 -20.28
CA GLU A 100 -7.14 10.75 -20.20
C GLU A 100 -6.23 11.82 -19.60
N SER A 101 -5.39 11.46 -18.64
CA SER A 101 -4.46 12.39 -17.98
C SER A 101 -3.29 12.76 -18.88
N ILE A 102 -2.81 11.82 -19.71
CA ILE A 102 -1.83 12.11 -20.78
C ILE A 102 -2.41 13.11 -21.78
N VAL A 103 -3.61 12.84 -22.30
CA VAL A 103 -4.27 13.72 -23.28
C VAL A 103 -4.52 15.11 -22.70
N ALA A 104 -4.93 15.19 -21.44
CA ALA A 104 -5.20 16.46 -20.76
C ALA A 104 -3.93 17.14 -20.19
N ASN A 105 -2.76 16.52 -20.31
CA ASN A 105 -1.50 16.96 -19.72
C ASN A 105 -1.63 17.34 -18.23
N LYS A 106 -2.18 16.41 -17.44
CA LYS A 106 -2.37 16.58 -15.99
C LYS A 106 -1.98 15.30 -15.24
N ASP A 107 -1.90 15.40 -13.93
CA ASP A 107 -1.67 14.22 -13.09
C ASP A 107 -2.86 13.24 -13.11
N PRO A 108 -2.58 11.92 -13.12
CA PRO A 108 -3.61 10.90 -12.92
C PRO A 108 -4.11 10.88 -11.48
N ILE A 109 -5.15 10.09 -11.20
CA ILE A 109 -5.71 9.95 -9.85
C ILE A 109 -4.71 9.35 -8.84
N ALA A 110 -3.72 8.61 -9.33
CA ALA A 110 -2.60 8.08 -8.56
C ALA A 110 -1.27 8.60 -9.16
N PRO A 111 -0.85 9.82 -8.82
CA PRO A 111 0.41 10.38 -9.30
C PRO A 111 1.62 9.61 -8.75
N ILE A 112 2.78 9.78 -9.38
CA ILE A 112 3.98 8.98 -9.10
C ILE A 112 4.52 9.16 -7.68
N ASP A 113 4.51 10.38 -7.15
CA ASP A 113 4.97 10.70 -5.80
C ASP A 113 4.13 9.96 -4.74
N GLN A 114 2.81 9.91 -4.91
CA GLN A 114 1.91 9.19 -4.02
C GLN A 114 2.11 7.67 -4.12
N ALA A 115 2.30 7.15 -5.35
CA ALA A 115 2.57 5.74 -5.57
C ALA A 115 3.90 5.29 -4.92
N VAL A 116 4.94 6.14 -5.01
CA VAL A 116 6.24 5.90 -4.36
C VAL A 116 6.09 5.88 -2.84
N ARG A 117 5.41 6.87 -2.23
CA ARG A 117 5.18 6.91 -0.77
C ARG A 117 4.41 5.69 -0.26
N SER A 118 3.38 5.26 -1.00
CA SER A 118 2.63 4.03 -0.67
C SER A 118 3.53 2.79 -0.70
N THR A 119 4.40 2.69 -1.71
CA THR A 119 5.33 1.56 -1.86
C THR A 119 6.40 1.56 -0.76
N GLN A 120 6.92 2.74 -0.38
CA GLN A 120 7.90 2.90 0.69
C GLN A 120 7.39 2.32 2.02
N ALA A 121 6.12 2.55 2.38
CA ALA A 121 5.53 1.99 3.59
C ALA A 121 5.54 0.45 3.59
N CYS A 122 5.12 -0.17 2.47
CA CYS A 122 5.18 -1.63 2.30
C CYS A 122 6.61 -2.17 2.40
N CYS A 123 7.59 -1.48 1.79
CA CYS A 123 8.99 -1.85 1.88
C CYS A 123 9.54 -1.72 3.30
N ALA A 124 9.21 -0.64 4.02
CA ALA A 124 9.61 -0.45 5.41
C ALA A 124 9.04 -1.52 6.33
N GLY A 125 7.75 -1.87 6.16
CA GLY A 125 7.12 -2.98 6.86
C GLY A 125 7.82 -4.32 6.60
N TRP A 126 8.14 -4.61 5.33
CA TRP A 126 8.91 -5.82 4.99
C TRP A 126 10.31 -5.85 5.62
N ILE A 127 11.01 -4.72 5.65
CA ILE A 127 12.33 -4.61 6.31
C ILE A 127 12.21 -4.87 7.81
N GLY A 128 11.20 -4.30 8.47
CA GLY A 128 10.92 -4.55 9.88
C GLY A 128 10.70 -6.04 10.17
N MET A 129 9.88 -6.71 9.34
CA MET A 129 9.69 -8.16 9.43
C MET A 129 10.98 -8.94 9.21
N LYS A 130 11.76 -8.56 8.18
CA LYS A 130 12.99 -9.26 7.81
C LYS A 130 14.03 -9.22 8.94
N LEU A 131 14.10 -8.10 9.67
CA LEU A 131 15.01 -7.90 10.79
C LEU A 131 14.43 -8.38 12.13
N GLY A 132 13.12 -8.60 12.22
CA GLY A 132 12.45 -9.04 13.45
C GLY A 132 12.48 -8.01 14.58
N ARG A 133 12.61 -6.72 14.25
CA ARG A 133 12.71 -5.63 15.22
C ARG A 133 12.06 -4.35 14.71
N LYS A 134 11.73 -3.44 15.63
CA LYS A 134 11.28 -2.09 15.29
C LYS A 134 12.37 -1.36 14.49
N VAL A 135 11.94 -0.70 13.41
CA VAL A 135 12.75 0.22 12.59
C VAL A 135 12.01 1.54 12.47
N THR A 136 12.73 2.63 12.25
CA THR A 136 12.14 3.98 12.11
C THR A 136 12.48 4.53 10.74
N TRP A 137 11.46 4.76 9.91
CA TRP A 137 11.60 5.36 8.59
C TRP A 137 11.50 6.87 8.67
N ASP A 138 12.49 7.58 8.16
CA ASP A 138 12.45 9.02 7.97
C ASP A 138 11.94 9.32 6.54
N VAL A 139 10.74 9.87 6.47
CA VAL A 139 10.07 10.24 5.21
C VAL A 139 10.75 11.39 4.47
N LYS A 140 11.58 12.20 5.15
CA LYS A 140 12.27 13.33 4.54
C LYS A 140 13.55 12.88 3.85
N SER A 141 14.35 12.06 4.53
CA SER A 141 15.60 11.52 3.97
C SER A 141 15.40 10.21 3.22
N GLU A 142 14.18 9.65 3.24
CA GLU A 142 13.81 8.35 2.68
C GLU A 142 14.77 7.24 3.12
N SER A 143 15.04 7.17 4.42
CA SER A 143 16.04 6.26 5.01
C SER A 143 15.66 5.80 6.42
N PHE A 144 16.44 4.88 6.99
CA PHE A 144 16.29 4.46 8.39
C PHE A 144 17.23 5.21 9.35
N GLY A 145 17.56 6.47 9.03
CA GLY A 145 18.52 7.27 9.82
C GLY A 145 19.86 6.56 9.96
N ASN A 146 20.32 6.37 11.20
CA ASN A 146 21.61 5.73 11.53
C ASN A 146 21.57 4.19 11.53
N ASP A 147 20.44 3.56 11.19
CA ASP A 147 20.32 2.10 11.15
C ASP A 147 20.96 1.54 9.88
N ALA A 148 22.26 1.23 9.94
CA ALA A 148 23.01 0.73 8.79
C ALA A 148 22.47 -0.58 8.23
N GLU A 149 21.97 -1.48 9.10
CA GLU A 149 21.45 -2.78 8.71
C GLU A 149 20.12 -2.64 7.96
N ALA A 150 19.19 -1.84 8.45
CA ALA A 150 17.93 -1.56 7.75
C ALA A 150 18.18 -0.79 6.45
N ASN A 151 19.11 0.17 6.45
CA ASN A 151 19.48 0.91 5.24
C ASN A 151 20.08 0.01 4.15
N ALA A 152 20.85 -1.01 4.52
CA ALA A 152 21.40 -1.98 3.56
C ALA A 152 20.30 -2.78 2.83
N LEU A 153 19.08 -2.87 3.40
CA LEU A 153 17.93 -3.58 2.82
C LEU A 153 17.04 -2.69 1.92
N ARG A 154 17.31 -1.38 1.81
CA ARG A 154 16.58 -0.45 0.91
C ARG A 154 16.80 -0.75 -0.57
N GLY A 155 17.92 -1.40 -0.89
CA GLY A 155 18.28 -1.81 -2.23
C GLY A 155 18.48 -3.33 -2.33
N ARG A 156 18.60 -3.82 -3.55
CA ARG A 156 19.03 -5.20 -3.82
C ARG A 156 20.39 -5.16 -4.49
N LYS A 157 21.26 -6.09 -4.11
CA LYS A 157 22.51 -6.30 -4.84
C LYS A 157 22.17 -6.66 -6.29
N PRO A 158 22.69 -5.93 -7.29
CA PRO A 158 22.40 -6.21 -8.69
C PRO A 158 22.95 -7.60 -9.05
N ARG A 159 22.21 -8.31 -9.92
CA ARG A 159 22.61 -9.66 -10.37
C ARG A 159 23.83 -9.63 -11.29
N LYS A 160 24.02 -8.52 -12.02
CA LYS A 160 25.14 -8.22 -12.92
C LYS A 160 25.40 -6.71 -12.92
N PRO A 161 26.61 -6.25 -13.27
CA PRO A 161 26.92 -4.83 -13.38
C PRO A 161 25.96 -4.07 -14.32
N GLU A 162 25.52 -4.67 -15.43
CA GLU A 162 24.58 -4.01 -16.36
C GLU A 162 23.19 -3.74 -15.76
N TYR A 163 22.85 -4.33 -14.60
CA TYR A 163 21.59 -4.13 -13.90
C TYR A 163 21.71 -3.21 -12.68
N ASP A 164 22.90 -2.65 -12.45
CA ASP A 164 23.13 -1.70 -11.36
C ASP A 164 22.59 -0.32 -11.74
N ILE A 165 21.35 -0.04 -11.35
CA ILE A 165 20.68 1.23 -11.64
C ILE A 165 21.49 2.41 -11.07
N ALA A 166 22.12 2.28 -9.91
CA ALA A 166 22.89 3.37 -9.32
C ALA A 166 24.15 3.66 -10.15
N ALA A 167 24.85 2.62 -10.61
CA ALA A 167 25.98 2.78 -11.51
C ALA A 167 25.57 3.37 -12.88
N LEU A 168 24.43 2.93 -13.42
CA LEU A 168 23.88 3.45 -14.67
C LEU A 168 23.52 4.94 -14.56
N LEU A 169 22.82 5.35 -13.50
CA LEU A 169 22.49 6.75 -13.24
C LEU A 169 23.75 7.61 -13.15
N LYS A 170 24.74 7.16 -12.37
CA LYS A 170 26.04 7.84 -12.26
C LYS A 170 26.75 7.98 -13.61
N SER A 171 26.70 6.94 -14.45
CA SER A 171 27.28 7.00 -15.81
C SER A 171 26.55 7.97 -16.73
N GLY A 172 25.26 8.22 -16.48
CA GLY A 172 24.42 9.19 -17.17
C GLY A 172 24.46 10.60 -16.61
N GLY A 173 25.29 10.85 -15.58
CA GLY A 173 25.44 12.18 -14.96
C GLY A 173 24.37 12.52 -13.90
N LEU A 174 23.67 11.52 -13.37
CA LEU A 174 22.74 11.64 -12.24
C LEU A 174 23.36 11.15 -10.94
#